data_AF-A0A3D5FSM8-F1
#
_entry.id   AF-A0A3D5FSM8-F1
#
_cell.length_a   1.000
_cell.length_b   1.000
_cell.length_c   1.000
_cell.angle_alpha   90.00
_cell.angle_beta   90.00
_cell.angle_gamma   90.00
#
_symmetry.space_group_name_H-M   'P 1'
#
loop_
_entity.id
_entity.type
_entity.pdbx_description
1 polymer ?
#
loop_
_entity_poly.entity_id
_entity_poly.type
_entity_poly.pdbx_seq_one_letter_code
_entity_poly.pdbx_strand_id
1 'polypeptide(L)'
;AFGPSVTYDLLYEGNRYPPKAVVGIAAKLATDVELKPSEFHAGESANQANGLLRRLGFSVVGKGSQRSLQSGSDSIQGGFQPEDFDVLARYPKSVNWATIPEEDRNLLKGLREKLKQFAVTMQRELQLTTPLEAFASHPTPSGRNAQHYWSCVFPAAAEEKSFGLQVGVIVKAKDVEFGLFVGSGAAQKQDKDALHKTHHYRDAYILAQHVIRSSGRYLSHGTEASWAFLIRTPEMVEKGLLAVLGARCEGWKIDKKGIQLGTTSMTLNPDIVVDGGYAVADVKYKLAGEDWNRSDLYQAVAFAAGYGTSHAAIVDFREAGRPSLPTVPFGDTEVVQLSWPADGALDADQAASSLANSFSTWLSNPRAA
;
A
#
# COMPACT_ATOMS: atom_id res chain seq x y z
N ALA A 1 18.96 32.60 -13.93
CA ALA A 1 18.08 31.80 -14.82
C ALA A 1 18.93 30.86 -15.67
N PHE A 2 18.44 29.64 -15.93
CA PHE A 2 19.11 28.71 -16.84
C PHE A 2 18.95 29.15 -18.29
N GLY A 3 20.03 29.16 -19.06
CA GLY A 3 19.99 29.45 -20.50
C GLY A 3 19.51 28.24 -21.33
N PRO A 4 19.25 28.44 -22.63
CA PRO A 4 18.90 27.34 -23.53
C PRO A 4 20.05 26.31 -23.62
N SER A 5 19.70 25.06 -23.92
CA SER A 5 20.67 24.01 -24.24
C SER A 5 21.46 24.37 -25.50
N VAL A 6 22.74 24.01 -25.54
CA VAL A 6 23.61 24.26 -26.70
C VAL A 6 23.87 22.98 -27.48
N THR A 7 24.17 21.88 -26.79
CA THR A 7 24.65 20.64 -27.42
C THR A 7 23.62 19.50 -27.38
N TYR A 8 22.88 19.39 -26.28
CA TYR A 8 21.95 18.29 -26.02
C TYR A 8 20.61 18.79 -25.52
N ASP A 9 19.54 18.10 -25.92
CA ASP A 9 18.18 18.29 -25.42
C ASP A 9 17.71 17.02 -24.72
N LEU A 10 16.93 17.19 -23.66
CA LEU A 10 16.10 16.16 -23.10
C LEU A 10 14.84 16.01 -23.96
N LEU A 11 14.54 14.80 -24.45
CA LEU A 11 13.27 14.47 -25.08
C LEU A 11 12.30 13.92 -24.05
N TYR A 12 11.13 14.54 -23.97
CA TYR A 12 10.01 14.06 -23.15
C TYR A 12 8.70 14.41 -23.87
N GLU A 13 7.85 13.41 -24.11
CA GLU A 13 6.54 13.56 -24.77
C GLU A 13 6.57 14.36 -26.09
N GLY A 14 7.57 14.13 -26.94
CA GLY A 14 7.68 14.88 -28.20
C GLY A 14 8.38 16.24 -28.11
N ASN A 15 8.60 16.75 -26.90
CA ASN A 15 9.16 18.07 -26.66
C ASN A 15 10.65 18.00 -26.28
N ARG A 16 11.38 19.08 -26.58
CA ARG A 16 12.81 19.24 -26.28
C ARG A 16 13.00 20.24 -25.15
N TYR A 17 13.73 19.81 -24.11
CA TYR A 17 13.98 20.62 -22.92
C TYR A 17 15.49 20.78 -22.66
N PRO A 18 15.94 21.91 -22.09
CA PRO A 18 17.32 22.09 -21.70
C PRO A 18 17.67 21.22 -20.48
N PRO A 19 18.56 20.21 -20.60
CA PRO A 19 18.82 19.23 -19.53
C PRO A 19 19.23 19.86 -18.19
N LYS A 20 20.06 20.90 -18.26
CA LYS A 20 20.58 21.60 -17.08
C LYS A 20 19.48 22.33 -16.30
N ALA A 21 18.52 22.93 -17.01
CA ALA A 21 17.42 23.62 -16.37
C ALA A 21 16.49 22.63 -15.66
N VAL A 22 16.20 21.49 -16.31
CA VAL A 22 15.36 20.43 -15.74
C VAL A 22 15.96 19.91 -14.44
N VAL A 23 17.26 19.60 -14.43
CA VAL A 23 17.95 19.16 -13.21
C VAL A 23 17.95 20.24 -12.12
N GLY A 24 18.18 21.51 -12.49
CA GLY A 24 18.17 22.62 -11.52
C GLY A 24 16.81 22.86 -10.88
N ILE A 25 15.73 22.80 -11.67
CA ILE A 25 14.35 22.91 -11.16
C ILE A 25 14.02 21.71 -10.27
N ALA A 26 14.36 20.49 -10.71
CA ALA A 26 14.13 19.28 -9.94
C ALA A 26 14.87 19.31 -8.59
N ALA A 27 16.11 19.81 -8.56
CA ALA A 27 16.87 19.98 -7.32
C ALA A 27 16.19 20.98 -6.37
N LYS A 28 15.76 22.14 -6.88
CA LYS A 28 15.00 23.12 -6.09
C LYS A 28 13.73 22.52 -5.49
N LEU A 29 12.97 21.77 -6.28
CA LEU A 29 11.75 21.10 -5.79
C LEU A 29 12.04 20.00 -4.76
N ALA A 30 13.17 19.31 -4.87
CA ALA A 30 13.51 18.18 -4.00
C ALA A 30 14.16 18.61 -2.68
N THR A 31 14.90 19.73 -2.66
CA THR A 31 15.71 20.14 -1.50
C THR A 31 15.43 21.54 -0.99
N ASP A 32 14.50 22.27 -1.64
CA ASP A 32 14.21 23.69 -1.40
C ASP A 32 15.42 24.63 -1.55
N VAL A 33 16.49 24.15 -2.21
CA VAL A 33 17.73 24.90 -2.47
C VAL A 33 17.85 25.14 -3.97
N GLU A 34 17.98 26.41 -4.35
CA GLU A 34 18.15 26.80 -5.74
C GLU A 34 19.59 26.60 -6.21
N LEU A 35 19.80 25.63 -7.11
CA LEU A 35 21.10 25.42 -7.74
C LEU A 35 21.36 26.46 -8.84
N LYS A 36 22.51 27.12 -8.78
CA LYS A 36 22.97 28.04 -9.81
C LYS A 36 23.55 27.26 -11.00
N PRO A 37 23.42 27.77 -12.23
CA PRO A 37 24.02 27.13 -13.40
C PRO A 37 25.54 26.92 -13.32
N SER A 38 26.26 27.66 -12.48
CA SER A 38 27.70 27.49 -12.26
C SER A 38 28.07 26.32 -11.33
N GLU A 39 27.11 25.77 -10.59
CA GLU A 39 27.37 24.79 -9.52
C GLU A 39 27.44 23.34 -10.02
N PHE A 40 27.05 23.09 -11.27
CA PHE A 40 27.14 21.77 -11.88
C PHE A 40 27.31 21.87 -13.40
N HIS A 41 27.71 20.77 -14.04
CA HIS A 41 27.97 20.74 -15.48
C HIS A 41 26.86 20.01 -16.24
N ALA A 42 26.65 20.40 -17.50
CA ALA A 42 25.66 19.78 -18.39
C ALA A 42 26.20 18.57 -19.16
N GLY A 43 27.40 18.09 -18.86
CA GLY A 43 28.04 17.05 -19.65
C GLY A 43 27.51 15.64 -19.38
N GLU A 44 28.19 14.66 -19.98
CA GLU A 44 27.75 13.27 -20.13
C GLU A 44 28.20 12.36 -18.98
N SER A 45 29.15 12.82 -18.14
CA SER A 45 29.62 12.02 -17.00
C SER A 45 28.48 11.77 -16.01
N ALA A 46 28.55 10.67 -15.26
CA ALA A 46 27.48 10.25 -14.35
C ALA A 46 27.04 11.35 -13.37
N ASN A 47 27.97 12.16 -12.86
CA ASN A 47 27.73 13.27 -11.94
C ASN A 47 27.35 14.61 -12.62
N GLN A 48 27.05 14.59 -13.92
CA GLN A 48 26.67 15.76 -14.71
C GLN A 48 25.24 15.60 -15.24
N ALA A 49 24.61 16.70 -15.68
CA ALA A 49 23.16 16.72 -15.92
C ALA A 49 22.69 15.67 -16.94
N ASN A 50 23.40 15.48 -18.06
CA ASN A 50 22.99 14.51 -19.07
C ASN A 50 23.21 13.08 -18.59
N GLY A 51 24.35 12.81 -17.93
CA GLY A 51 24.63 11.49 -17.34
C GLY A 51 23.64 11.12 -16.24
N LEU A 52 23.23 12.08 -15.40
CA LEU A 52 22.18 11.88 -14.42
C LEU A 52 20.83 11.55 -15.08
N LEU A 53 20.39 12.36 -16.04
CA LEU A 53 19.10 12.14 -16.72
C LEU A 53 19.04 10.80 -17.44
N ARG A 54 20.11 10.39 -18.12
CA ARG A 54 20.17 9.06 -18.75
C ARG A 54 20.16 7.92 -17.74
N ARG A 55 20.85 8.05 -16.60
CA ARG A 55 20.77 7.07 -15.52
C ARG A 55 19.37 6.96 -14.91
N LEU A 56 18.61 8.06 -14.96
CA LEU A 56 17.19 8.09 -14.56
C LEU A 56 16.24 7.61 -15.68
N GLY A 57 16.77 7.10 -16.79
CA GLY A 57 15.97 6.54 -17.90
C GLY A 57 15.49 7.56 -18.94
N PHE A 58 15.89 8.82 -18.84
CA PHE A 58 15.47 9.85 -19.79
C PHE A 58 16.31 9.86 -21.08
N SER A 59 15.65 10.18 -22.21
CA SER A 59 16.30 10.28 -23.52
C SER A 59 16.95 11.65 -23.72
N VAL A 60 18.28 11.71 -23.66
CA VAL A 60 19.05 12.93 -23.95
C VAL A 60 19.72 12.81 -25.31
N VAL A 61 19.33 13.67 -26.26
CA VAL A 61 19.74 13.63 -27.67
C VAL A 61 20.55 14.85 -28.07
N GLY A 62 21.48 14.71 -29.02
CA GLY A 62 22.22 15.84 -29.57
C GLY A 62 21.32 16.76 -30.40
N LYS A 63 21.59 18.07 -30.39
CA LYS A 63 20.96 19.00 -31.34
C LYS A 63 21.35 18.64 -32.78
N GLY A 64 20.37 18.54 -33.67
CA GLY A 64 20.54 18.05 -35.04
C GLY A 64 20.35 16.54 -35.23
N SER A 65 20.26 15.77 -34.14
CA SER A 65 19.87 14.36 -34.22
C SER A 65 18.36 14.26 -34.39
N GLN A 66 17.89 14.01 -35.62
CA GLN A 66 16.52 13.52 -35.84
C GLN A 66 16.46 12.05 -35.40
N ARG A 67 16.25 11.82 -34.11
CA ARG A 67 15.52 10.59 -33.74
C ARG A 67 14.06 10.92 -33.97
N SER A 68 13.49 10.35 -35.03
CA SER A 68 12.05 10.11 -35.03
C SER A 68 11.76 9.43 -33.69
N LEU A 69 10.78 9.95 -32.97
CA LEU A 69 10.12 9.14 -31.96
C LEU A 69 9.48 8.00 -32.75
N GLN A 70 10.24 6.91 -32.94
CA GLN A 70 9.62 5.62 -32.76
C GLN A 70 9.04 5.71 -31.36
N SER A 71 7.72 5.94 -31.32
CA SER A 71 6.87 5.45 -30.24
C SER A 71 7.53 4.19 -29.72
N GLY A 72 7.79 4.10 -28.40
CA GLY A 72 8.29 2.90 -27.75
C GLY A 72 7.28 1.76 -27.86
N SER A 73 7.06 1.32 -29.10
CA SER A 73 6.46 0.09 -29.56
C SER A 73 7.60 -0.84 -29.99
N ASP A 74 8.69 -0.87 -29.21
CA ASP A 74 9.17 -2.18 -28.82
C ASP A 74 8.08 -2.77 -27.92
N SER A 75 6.96 -3.11 -28.56
CA SER A 75 6.02 -4.07 -28.04
C SER A 75 6.88 -5.23 -27.58
N ILE A 76 6.58 -5.74 -26.39
CA ILE A 76 6.96 -7.12 -26.08
C ILE A 76 6.64 -7.91 -27.35
N GLN A 77 7.66 -8.45 -28.03
CA GLN A 77 7.41 -9.33 -29.17
C GLN A 77 6.55 -10.46 -28.61
N GLY A 78 5.24 -10.45 -28.91
CA GLY A 78 4.27 -11.34 -28.26
C GLY A 78 3.55 -10.78 -27.02
N GLY A 79 3.32 -9.46 -26.93
CA GLY A 79 2.41 -8.86 -25.95
C GLY A 79 1.01 -9.49 -25.99
N PHE A 80 0.29 -9.43 -24.88
CA PHE A 80 -1.03 -10.05 -24.76
C PHE A 80 -1.99 -9.50 -25.82
N GLN A 81 -2.65 -10.41 -26.53
CA GLN A 81 -3.75 -10.08 -27.42
C GLN A 81 -5.08 -10.40 -26.73
N PRO A 82 -6.19 -9.73 -27.08
CA PRO A 82 -7.50 -10.02 -26.51
C PRO A 82 -7.86 -11.52 -26.56
N GLU A 83 -7.48 -12.21 -27.63
CA GLU A 83 -7.76 -13.63 -27.86
C GLU A 83 -7.02 -14.54 -26.86
N ASP A 84 -5.92 -14.07 -26.26
CA ASP A 84 -5.20 -14.81 -25.21
C ASP A 84 -6.06 -14.97 -23.94
N PHE A 85 -7.08 -14.12 -23.77
CA PHE A 85 -7.95 -14.10 -22.60
C PHE A 85 -9.28 -14.82 -22.83
N ASP A 86 -9.65 -15.12 -24.07
CA ASP A 86 -10.92 -15.79 -24.43
C ASP A 86 -11.06 -17.13 -23.71
N VAL A 87 -9.95 -17.85 -23.54
CA VAL A 87 -9.95 -19.13 -22.81
C VAL A 87 -10.34 -18.94 -21.33
N LEU A 88 -10.04 -17.80 -20.71
CA LEU A 88 -10.47 -17.51 -19.33
C LEU A 88 -11.98 -17.28 -19.26
N ALA A 89 -12.57 -16.63 -20.26
CA ALA A 89 -14.01 -16.38 -20.33
C ALA A 89 -14.82 -17.68 -20.45
N ARG A 90 -14.25 -18.74 -21.04
CA ARG A 90 -14.87 -20.08 -21.12
C ARG A 90 -15.02 -20.75 -19.74
N TYR A 91 -14.19 -20.36 -18.76
CA TYR A 91 -14.15 -20.96 -17.42
C TYR A 91 -14.35 -19.90 -16.31
N PRO A 92 -15.55 -19.29 -16.20
CA PRO A 92 -15.82 -18.26 -15.19
C PRO A 92 -15.74 -18.80 -13.75
N LYS A 93 -15.80 -20.13 -13.58
CA LYS A 93 -15.59 -20.84 -12.32
C LYS A 93 -14.42 -21.81 -12.46
N SER A 94 -13.69 -22.02 -11.38
CA SER A 94 -12.66 -23.05 -11.32
C SER A 94 -13.29 -24.44 -11.54
N VAL A 95 -12.74 -25.22 -12.46
CA VAL A 95 -13.14 -26.59 -12.82
C VAL A 95 -11.92 -27.53 -12.71
N ASN A 96 -12.17 -28.83 -12.68
CA ASN A 96 -11.09 -29.82 -12.64
C ASN A 96 -10.24 -29.72 -13.91
N TRP A 97 -8.91 -29.64 -13.78
CA TRP A 97 -8.02 -29.48 -14.93
C TRP A 97 -8.10 -30.66 -15.90
N ALA A 98 -8.36 -31.88 -15.40
CA ALA A 98 -8.48 -33.06 -16.24
C ALA A 98 -9.72 -33.03 -17.15
N THR A 99 -10.74 -32.25 -16.79
CA THR A 99 -11.99 -32.13 -17.57
C THR A 99 -11.95 -31.01 -18.61
N ILE A 100 -10.91 -30.18 -18.62
CA ILE A 100 -10.71 -29.13 -19.62
C ILE A 100 -10.20 -29.77 -20.93
N PRO A 101 -10.82 -29.48 -22.09
CA PRO A 101 -10.35 -29.92 -23.40
C PRO A 101 -8.86 -29.63 -23.61
N GLU A 102 -8.17 -30.52 -24.32
CA GLU A 102 -6.72 -30.39 -24.53
C GLU A 102 -6.31 -29.08 -25.19
N GLU A 103 -7.10 -28.60 -26.14
CA GLU A 103 -6.94 -27.30 -26.79
C GLU A 103 -6.92 -26.16 -25.78
N ASP A 104 -7.91 -26.08 -24.90
CA ASP A 104 -8.01 -25.04 -23.87
C ASP A 104 -6.87 -25.15 -22.83
N ARG A 105 -6.45 -26.37 -22.49
CA ARG A 105 -5.26 -26.56 -21.62
C ARG A 105 -4.00 -26.01 -22.27
N ASN A 106 -3.86 -26.15 -23.59
CA ASN A 106 -2.72 -25.61 -24.32
C ASN A 106 -2.77 -24.08 -24.40
N LEU A 107 -3.94 -23.49 -24.60
CA LEU A 107 -4.15 -22.04 -24.54
C LEU A 107 -3.78 -21.47 -23.16
N LEU A 108 -4.25 -22.08 -22.07
CA LEU A 108 -3.93 -21.66 -20.70
C LEU A 108 -2.43 -21.79 -20.37
N LYS A 109 -1.76 -22.84 -20.86
CA LYS A 109 -0.30 -22.97 -20.77
C LYS A 109 0.43 -21.89 -21.57
N GLY A 110 -0.05 -21.57 -22.77
CA GLY A 110 0.48 -20.51 -23.63
C GLY A 110 0.36 -19.13 -22.98
N LEU A 111 -0.80 -18.80 -22.42
CA LEU A 111 -1.03 -17.58 -21.65
C LEU A 111 -0.05 -17.47 -20.48
N ARG A 112 0.17 -18.56 -19.75
CA ARG A 112 1.15 -18.60 -18.66
C ARG A 112 2.57 -18.33 -19.15
N GLU A 113 2.97 -18.89 -20.28
CA GLU A 113 4.32 -18.66 -20.81
C GLU A 113 4.52 -17.20 -21.23
N LYS A 114 3.50 -16.59 -21.84
CA LYS A 114 3.48 -15.14 -22.10
C LYS A 114 3.61 -14.32 -20.82
N LEU A 115 2.90 -14.68 -19.76
CA LEU A 115 3.03 -14.07 -18.42
C LEU A 115 4.44 -14.23 -17.83
N LYS A 116 5.04 -15.41 -17.98
CA LYS A 116 6.42 -15.63 -17.53
C LYS A 116 7.42 -14.77 -18.30
N GLN A 117 7.27 -14.69 -19.63
CA GLN A 117 8.09 -13.83 -20.47
C GLN A 117 7.90 -12.35 -20.11
N PHE A 118 6.67 -11.92 -19.83
CA PHE A 118 6.37 -10.59 -19.31
C PHE A 118 7.16 -10.30 -18.04
N ALA A 119 7.14 -11.20 -17.05
CA ALA A 119 7.89 -11.02 -15.81
C ALA A 119 9.42 -10.99 -16.03
N VAL A 120 9.97 -11.82 -16.92
CA VAL A 120 11.40 -11.79 -17.28
C VAL A 120 11.77 -10.46 -17.96
N THR A 121 10.93 -9.96 -18.85
CA THR A 121 11.12 -8.66 -19.49
C THR A 121 11.08 -7.54 -18.46
N MET A 122 10.09 -7.55 -17.57
CA MET A 122 9.97 -6.60 -16.46
C MET A 122 11.20 -6.64 -15.53
N GLN A 123 11.70 -7.84 -15.19
CA GLN A 123 12.92 -8.02 -14.39
C GLN A 123 14.12 -7.29 -15.01
N ARG A 124 14.28 -7.42 -16.35
CA ARG A 124 15.36 -6.79 -17.11
C ARG A 124 15.18 -5.28 -17.25
N GLU A 125 13.96 -4.83 -17.49
CA GLU A 125 13.65 -3.43 -17.82
C GLU A 125 13.58 -2.52 -16.61
N LEU A 126 13.22 -3.04 -15.43
CA LEU A 126 13.19 -2.23 -14.20
C LEU A 126 14.58 -1.74 -13.76
N GLN A 127 15.68 -2.36 -14.25
CA GLN A 127 17.08 -1.94 -14.03
C GLN A 127 17.42 -1.58 -12.56
N LEU A 128 16.83 -2.31 -11.61
CA LEU A 128 17.03 -2.05 -10.19
C LEU A 128 18.39 -2.59 -9.74
N THR A 129 18.95 -1.96 -8.70
CA THR A 129 20.16 -2.45 -8.02
C THR A 129 19.89 -3.74 -7.23
N THR A 130 18.65 -3.95 -6.79
CA THR A 130 18.21 -5.17 -6.11
C THR A 130 17.99 -6.28 -7.14
N PRO A 131 18.65 -7.44 -7.01
CA PRO A 131 18.36 -8.59 -7.87
C PRO A 131 16.90 -9.01 -7.73
N LEU A 132 16.21 -9.14 -8.87
CA LEU A 132 14.83 -9.57 -8.93
C LEU A 132 14.74 -11.00 -9.48
N GLU A 133 13.71 -11.74 -9.09
CA GLU A 133 13.31 -13.02 -9.68
C GLU A 133 11.94 -12.87 -10.35
N ALA A 134 11.79 -13.50 -11.52
CA ALA A 134 10.54 -13.54 -12.27
C ALA A 134 9.73 -14.81 -11.93
N PHE A 135 8.44 -14.65 -11.70
CA PHE A 135 7.52 -15.74 -11.40
C PHE A 135 6.21 -15.61 -12.17
N ALA A 136 5.62 -16.74 -12.56
CA ALA A 136 4.27 -16.82 -13.10
C ALA A 136 3.48 -17.92 -12.40
N SER A 137 2.20 -17.65 -12.12
CA SER A 137 1.30 -18.56 -11.43
C SER A 137 1.25 -19.94 -12.07
N HIS A 138 1.09 -20.98 -11.25
CA HIS A 138 0.88 -22.32 -11.76
C HIS A 138 -0.47 -22.40 -12.50
N PRO A 139 -0.57 -23.20 -13.58
CA PRO A 139 -1.85 -23.38 -14.28
C PRO A 139 -2.84 -24.18 -13.43
N THR A 140 -2.33 -25.01 -12.53
CA THR A 140 -3.10 -25.99 -11.74
C THR A 140 -2.67 -26.06 -10.27
N PRO A 141 -2.76 -24.96 -9.50
CA PRO A 141 -2.26 -24.94 -8.12
C PRO A 141 -2.94 -25.96 -7.20
N SER A 142 -4.15 -26.42 -7.54
CA SER A 142 -4.96 -27.38 -6.76
C SER A 142 -5.50 -28.54 -7.61
N GLY A 143 -4.89 -28.83 -8.77
CA GLY A 143 -5.46 -29.76 -9.76
C GLY A 143 -6.68 -29.21 -10.51
N ARG A 144 -7.01 -27.94 -10.28
CA ARG A 144 -8.08 -27.18 -10.95
C ARG A 144 -7.48 -26.00 -11.70
N ASN A 145 -8.14 -25.48 -12.73
CA ASN A 145 -7.69 -24.23 -13.35
C ASN A 145 -7.84 -23.05 -12.38
N ALA A 146 -6.89 -22.12 -12.45
CA ALA A 146 -7.02 -20.81 -11.84
C ALA A 146 -8.04 -19.96 -12.61
N GLN A 147 -8.83 -19.15 -11.89
CA GLN A 147 -9.74 -18.16 -12.50
C GLN A 147 -8.98 -16.93 -13.02
N HIS A 148 -7.84 -16.64 -12.40
CA HIS A 148 -6.95 -15.55 -12.78
C HIS A 148 -5.54 -16.09 -12.90
N TYR A 149 -4.83 -15.66 -13.92
CA TYR A 149 -3.41 -15.97 -14.10
C TYR A 149 -2.62 -14.71 -13.83
N TRP A 150 -1.42 -14.86 -13.29
CA TRP A 150 -0.65 -13.70 -12.90
C TRP A 150 0.84 -13.98 -12.99
N SER A 151 1.61 -12.91 -13.11
CA SER A 151 3.07 -12.96 -13.02
C SER A 151 3.59 -11.77 -12.25
N CYS A 152 4.75 -11.94 -11.64
CA CYS A 152 5.41 -10.86 -10.93
C CYS A 152 6.92 -10.97 -11.02
N VAL A 153 7.58 -9.88 -10.64
CA VAL A 153 8.96 -9.86 -10.20
C VAL A 153 9.02 -9.50 -8.72
N PHE A 154 9.95 -10.09 -8.00
CA PHE A 154 10.15 -9.86 -6.57
C PHE A 154 11.64 -9.91 -6.22
N PRO A 155 12.09 -9.30 -5.11
CA PRO A 155 13.48 -9.39 -4.70
C PRO A 155 13.94 -10.84 -4.51
N ALA A 156 15.04 -11.24 -5.14
CA ALA A 156 15.62 -12.57 -5.00
C ALA A 156 16.02 -12.91 -3.56
N ALA A 157 16.25 -11.88 -2.73
CA ALA A 157 16.52 -12.03 -1.30
C ALA A 157 15.29 -12.47 -0.48
N ALA A 158 14.08 -12.38 -1.02
CA ALA A 158 12.91 -12.95 -0.38
C ALA A 158 12.89 -14.46 -0.65
N GLU A 159 13.20 -15.27 0.38
CA GLU A 159 13.21 -16.75 0.30
C GLU A 159 11.97 -17.34 -0.38
N GLU A 160 10.84 -16.64 -0.33
CA GLU A 160 9.63 -16.92 -1.11
C GLU A 160 9.02 -15.63 -1.64
N LYS A 161 8.47 -15.69 -2.87
CA LYS A 161 7.73 -14.56 -3.49
C LYS A 161 6.63 -14.01 -2.59
N SER A 162 5.99 -14.89 -1.80
CA SER A 162 4.89 -14.54 -0.91
C SER A 162 5.32 -13.68 0.28
N PHE A 163 6.61 -13.50 0.52
CA PHE A 163 7.15 -12.64 1.58
C PHE A 163 7.83 -11.37 1.04
N GLY A 164 8.00 -11.26 -0.28
CA GLY A 164 8.57 -10.09 -0.94
C GLY A 164 7.51 -9.13 -1.46
N LEU A 165 7.90 -7.86 -1.66
CA LEU A 165 7.14 -6.98 -2.54
C LEU A 165 7.26 -7.50 -3.96
N GLN A 166 6.14 -7.58 -4.64
CA GLN A 166 6.00 -8.05 -6.00
C GLN A 166 5.53 -6.90 -6.88
N VAL A 167 6.17 -6.68 -8.02
CA VAL A 167 5.59 -5.89 -9.12
C VAL A 167 5.03 -6.88 -10.10
N GLY A 168 3.75 -6.78 -10.46
CA GLY A 168 3.15 -7.82 -11.27
C GLY A 168 1.95 -7.39 -12.09
N VAL A 169 1.43 -8.38 -12.79
CA VAL A 169 0.25 -8.30 -13.62
C VAL A 169 -0.67 -9.47 -13.29
N ILE A 170 -1.97 -9.20 -13.14
CA ILE A 170 -3.03 -10.18 -13.02
C ILE A 170 -3.88 -10.07 -14.29
N VAL A 171 -4.08 -11.20 -14.94
CA VAL A 171 -4.89 -11.32 -16.14
C VAL A 171 -6.22 -11.96 -15.76
N LYS A 172 -7.30 -11.29 -16.16
CA LYS A 172 -8.68 -11.76 -16.04
C LYS A 172 -9.30 -11.91 -17.42
N ALA A 173 -10.50 -12.49 -17.46
CA ALA A 173 -11.22 -12.70 -18.72
C ALA A 173 -11.59 -11.39 -19.47
N LYS A 174 -11.65 -10.25 -18.77
CA LYS A 174 -12.13 -8.98 -19.35
C LYS A 174 -11.11 -7.85 -19.27
N ASP A 175 -10.10 -7.99 -18.41
CA ASP A 175 -9.17 -6.92 -18.10
C ASP A 175 -7.83 -7.48 -17.61
N VAL A 176 -6.86 -6.57 -17.53
CA VAL A 176 -5.52 -6.82 -17.03
C VAL A 176 -5.26 -5.79 -15.93
N GLU A 177 -4.87 -6.26 -14.75
CA GLU A 177 -4.53 -5.42 -13.62
C GLU A 177 -3.02 -5.40 -13.43
N PHE A 178 -2.43 -4.22 -13.42
CA PHE A 178 -1.04 -4.01 -13.02
C PHE A 178 -1.01 -3.53 -11.58
N GLY A 179 -0.08 -4.07 -10.80
CA GLY A 179 -0.06 -3.73 -9.38
C GLY A 179 1.25 -4.04 -8.68
N LEU A 180 1.34 -3.47 -7.49
CA LEU A 180 2.34 -3.79 -6.49
C LEU A 180 1.66 -4.66 -5.45
N PHE A 181 2.12 -5.90 -5.30
CA PHE A 181 1.51 -6.88 -4.42
C PHE A 181 2.48 -7.18 -3.27
N VAL A 182 1.97 -7.27 -2.06
CA VAL A 182 2.70 -7.89 -0.95
C VAL A 182 2.01 -9.22 -0.72
N GLY A 183 2.78 -10.32 -0.77
CA GLY A 183 2.19 -11.63 -0.56
C GLY A 183 1.58 -11.75 0.83
N SER A 184 0.32 -12.14 0.92
CA SER A 184 -0.28 -12.65 2.15
C SER A 184 0.09 -14.12 2.29
N GLY A 185 1.36 -14.41 2.60
CA GLY A 185 1.81 -15.78 2.77
C GLY A 185 0.89 -16.53 3.75
N ALA A 186 0.04 -17.42 3.25
CA ALA A 186 -0.73 -18.38 4.06
C ALA A 186 0.18 -19.48 4.65
N ALA A 187 1.50 -19.39 4.43
CA ALA A 187 2.48 -20.14 5.18
C ALA A 187 2.56 -19.56 6.60
N GLN A 188 1.64 -20.01 7.46
CA GLN A 188 1.88 -20.13 8.89
C GLN A 188 3.13 -21.02 9.11
N LYS A 189 4.33 -20.47 8.92
CA LYS A 189 5.47 -20.97 9.69
C LYS A 189 5.28 -20.40 11.09
N GLN A 190 5.07 -21.29 12.06
CA GLN A 190 4.89 -21.02 13.48
C GLN A 190 6.18 -20.49 14.13
N ASP A 191 6.78 -19.45 13.58
CA ASP A 191 7.95 -18.82 14.17
C ASP A 191 7.64 -17.36 14.49
N LYS A 192 7.35 -17.12 15.77
CA LYS A 192 6.89 -15.83 16.31
C LYS A 192 7.94 -14.73 16.20
N ASP A 193 9.19 -15.07 15.89
CA ASP A 193 10.28 -14.10 15.72
C ASP A 193 10.29 -13.41 14.35
N ALA A 194 9.49 -13.89 13.37
CA ALA A 194 9.43 -13.31 12.02
C ALA A 194 8.65 -11.99 11.90
N LEU A 195 7.98 -11.53 12.97
CA LEU A 195 7.11 -10.35 12.94
C LEU A 195 7.85 -8.99 12.97
N HIS A 196 9.19 -8.98 13.11
CA HIS A 196 10.01 -7.76 13.20
C HIS A 196 10.52 -7.20 11.85
N LYS A 197 9.77 -7.37 10.76
CA LYS A 197 10.23 -7.05 9.41
C LYS A 197 9.69 -5.72 8.84
N THR A 198 9.77 -4.63 9.60
CA THR A 198 9.54 -3.26 9.10
C THR A 198 10.60 -2.82 8.07
N HIS A 199 11.77 -3.47 8.05
CA HIS A 199 12.83 -3.23 7.06
C HIS A 199 12.42 -3.58 5.62
N HIS A 200 11.61 -4.62 5.39
CA HIS A 200 11.21 -5.02 4.04
C HIS A 200 10.23 -4.02 3.40
N TYR A 201 9.47 -3.28 4.20
CA TYR A 201 8.53 -2.27 3.69
C TYR A 201 9.23 -0.98 3.22
N ARG A 202 10.41 -0.67 3.75
CA ARG A 202 11.20 0.50 3.30
C ARG A 202 11.64 0.33 1.85
N ASP A 203 12.24 -0.82 1.54
CA ASP A 203 12.74 -1.11 0.20
C ASP A 203 11.59 -1.32 -0.79
N ALA A 204 10.50 -1.94 -0.32
CA ALA A 204 9.26 -2.06 -1.06
C ALA A 204 8.65 -0.69 -1.42
N TYR A 205 8.56 0.21 -0.46
CA TYR A 205 8.05 1.56 -0.65
C TYR A 205 8.93 2.36 -1.64
N ILE A 206 10.25 2.24 -1.54
CA ILE A 206 11.19 2.89 -2.47
C ILE A 206 11.01 2.34 -3.89
N LEU A 207 10.89 1.02 -4.05
CA LEU A 207 10.60 0.37 -5.34
C LEU A 207 9.26 0.85 -5.92
N ALA A 208 8.21 0.86 -5.10
CA ALA A 208 6.90 1.38 -5.48
C ALA A 208 6.98 2.83 -5.98
N GLN A 209 7.70 3.69 -5.26
CA GLN A 209 7.92 5.07 -5.66
C GLN A 209 8.67 5.18 -6.99
N HIS A 210 9.68 4.35 -7.22
CA HIS A 210 10.42 4.35 -8.48
C HIS A 210 9.55 3.93 -9.67
N VAL A 211 8.73 2.88 -9.52
CA VAL A 211 7.80 2.41 -10.58
C VAL A 211 6.71 3.44 -10.87
N ILE A 212 6.12 4.05 -9.84
CA ILE A 212 5.09 5.07 -10.01
C ILE A 212 5.69 6.31 -10.69
N ARG A 213 6.84 6.78 -10.22
CA ARG A 213 7.54 7.93 -10.82
C ARG A 213 8.02 7.66 -12.24
N SER A 214 8.48 6.44 -12.57
CA SER A 214 8.89 6.10 -13.94
C SER A 214 7.72 6.09 -14.93
N SER A 215 6.49 5.93 -14.44
CA SER A 215 5.27 6.07 -15.24
C SER A 215 4.75 7.52 -15.37
N GLY A 216 5.51 8.51 -14.89
CA GLY A 216 5.12 9.93 -14.88
C GLY A 216 4.00 10.25 -13.87
N ARG A 217 3.65 9.30 -13.01
CA ARG A 217 2.59 9.45 -12.00
C ARG A 217 3.22 9.84 -10.66
N TYR A 218 2.49 10.67 -9.92
CA TYR A 218 2.86 11.06 -8.56
C TYR A 218 1.78 10.56 -7.61
N LEU A 219 2.20 10.06 -6.45
CA LEU A 219 1.27 9.77 -5.35
C LEU A 219 0.86 11.12 -4.74
N SER A 220 -0.24 11.69 -5.23
CA SER A 220 -0.92 12.84 -4.65
C SER A 220 -2.38 12.50 -4.39
N HIS A 221 -3.05 13.26 -3.52
CA HIS A 221 -4.51 13.23 -3.44
C HIS A 221 -5.13 13.59 -4.81
N GLY A 222 -6.22 12.93 -5.21
CA GLY A 222 -6.86 13.14 -6.51
C GLY A 222 -8.23 12.46 -6.61
N THR A 223 -8.95 12.73 -7.69
CA THR A 223 -10.31 12.21 -7.95
C THR A 223 -10.32 10.81 -8.57
N GLU A 224 -9.16 10.26 -8.91
CA GLU A 224 -9.04 8.92 -9.47
C GLU A 224 -8.67 7.91 -8.39
N ALA A 225 -9.45 6.83 -8.31
CA ALA A 225 -9.16 5.72 -7.43
C ALA A 225 -7.95 4.93 -7.97
N SER A 226 -6.91 4.79 -7.15
CA SER A 226 -5.78 3.91 -7.41
C SER A 226 -5.55 3.02 -6.20
N TRP A 227 -5.25 1.75 -6.44
CA TRP A 227 -4.86 0.82 -5.38
C TRP A 227 -3.39 1.03 -5.07
N ALA A 228 -3.12 1.74 -3.99
CA ALA A 228 -1.78 1.88 -3.43
C ALA A 228 -1.47 0.74 -2.45
N PHE A 229 -0.20 0.66 -2.04
CA PHE A 229 0.40 -0.28 -1.08
C PHE A 229 -0.59 -0.88 -0.06
N LEU A 230 -0.53 -2.21 0.08
CA LEU A 230 -1.00 -2.94 1.26
C LEU A 230 -0.10 -2.61 2.47
N ILE A 231 -0.20 -1.37 2.97
CA ILE A 231 0.01 -1.17 4.40
C ILE A 231 -1.21 -1.83 5.05
N ARG A 232 -1.00 -2.62 6.10
CA ARG A 232 -2.13 -3.11 6.89
C ARG A 232 -2.88 -1.90 7.42
N THR A 233 -4.02 -1.59 6.80
CA THR A 233 -4.89 -0.49 7.19
C THR A 233 -5.14 -0.46 8.69
N PRO A 234 -5.32 -1.63 9.37
CA PRO A 234 -5.42 -1.65 10.83
C PRO A 234 -4.27 -0.96 11.55
N GLU A 235 -3.03 -1.39 11.29
CA GLU A 235 -1.84 -0.90 11.98
C GLU A 235 -1.59 0.59 11.71
N MET A 236 -1.87 1.07 10.50
CA MET A 236 -1.74 2.48 10.15
C MET A 236 -2.77 3.35 10.87
N VAL A 237 -4.03 2.91 10.89
CA VAL A 237 -5.12 3.62 11.53
C VAL A 237 -4.91 3.64 13.04
N GLU A 238 -4.60 2.50 13.67
CA GLU A 238 -4.29 2.43 15.10
C GLU A 238 -3.15 3.37 15.48
N LYS A 239 -2.04 3.34 14.74
CA LYS A 239 -0.89 4.20 15.01
C LYS A 239 -1.24 5.68 14.85
N GLY A 240 -2.04 6.02 13.85
CA GLY A 240 -2.53 7.39 13.64
C GLY A 240 -3.41 7.86 14.80
N LEU A 241 -4.36 7.02 15.23
CA LEU A 241 -5.23 7.30 16.37
C LEU A 241 -4.45 7.45 17.67
N LEU A 242 -3.52 6.54 17.97
CA LEU A 242 -2.66 6.63 19.15
C LEU A 242 -1.83 7.92 19.15
N ALA A 243 -1.28 8.33 18.00
CA ALA A 243 -0.53 9.57 17.88
C ALA A 243 -1.42 10.80 18.10
N VAL A 244 -2.63 10.82 17.51
CA VAL A 244 -3.60 11.91 17.69
C VAL A 244 -4.03 12.03 19.15
N LEU A 245 -4.45 10.91 19.76
CA LEU A 245 -4.92 10.88 21.14
C LEU A 245 -3.79 11.21 22.11
N GLY A 246 -2.60 10.61 21.95
CA GLY A 246 -1.45 10.90 22.80
C GLY A 246 -0.97 12.35 22.72
N ALA A 247 -1.16 13.03 21.57
CA ALA A 247 -0.81 14.43 21.41
C ALA A 247 -1.88 15.40 21.94
N ARG A 248 -3.15 15.00 22.00
CA ARG A 248 -4.30 15.91 22.29
C ARG A 248 -5.03 15.63 23.58
N CYS A 249 -4.92 14.43 24.14
CA CYS A 249 -5.51 14.05 25.42
C CYS A 249 -4.48 14.25 26.54
N GLU A 250 -4.18 15.51 26.84
CA GLU A 250 -3.21 15.87 27.88
C GLU A 250 -3.57 15.25 29.24
N GLY A 251 -2.55 14.86 30.00
CA GLY A 251 -2.72 14.25 31.33
C GLY A 251 -2.96 12.74 31.32
N TRP A 252 -3.20 12.14 30.16
CA TRP A 252 -3.42 10.70 30.02
C TRP A 252 -2.28 10.04 29.25
N LYS A 253 -1.78 8.91 29.75
CA LYS A 253 -0.83 8.07 29.03
C LYS A 253 -1.59 7.08 28.16
N ILE A 254 -1.46 7.19 26.85
CA ILE A 254 -2.23 6.39 25.88
C ILE A 254 -1.26 5.54 25.04
N ASP A 255 -1.31 4.23 25.23
CA ASP A 255 -0.41 3.26 24.60
C ASP A 255 -1.19 2.05 24.02
N LYS A 256 -0.53 1.23 23.20
CA LYS A 256 -0.98 -0.13 22.87
C LYS A 256 -0.21 -1.14 23.70
N LYS A 257 -0.89 -1.86 24.59
CA LYS A 257 -0.28 -2.86 25.47
C LYS A 257 -1.24 -4.01 25.68
N GLY A 258 -0.77 -5.24 25.50
CA GLY A 258 -1.52 -6.45 25.84
C GLY A 258 -1.18 -7.00 27.22
N ILE A 259 -2.06 -7.85 27.76
CA ILE A 259 -1.84 -8.63 28.98
C ILE A 259 -2.04 -10.12 28.71
N GLN A 260 -1.29 -10.95 29.43
CA GLN A 260 -1.45 -12.40 29.41
C GLN A 260 -2.47 -12.82 30.47
N LEU A 261 -3.36 -13.75 30.11
CA LEU A 261 -4.39 -14.25 31.02
C LEU A 261 -3.84 -15.36 31.90
N GLY A 262 -3.47 -15.01 33.13
CA GLY A 262 -2.94 -15.94 34.13
C GLY A 262 -1.72 -16.70 33.60
N THR A 263 -1.74 -18.03 33.73
CA THR A 263 -0.67 -18.91 33.22
C THR A 263 -0.95 -19.46 31.82
N THR A 264 -2.01 -18.99 31.14
CA THR A 264 -2.39 -19.49 29.81
C THR A 264 -1.55 -18.84 28.72
N SER A 265 -1.56 -19.39 27.51
CA SER A 265 -0.97 -18.73 26.33
C SER A 265 -1.86 -17.64 25.72
N MET A 266 -3.03 -17.37 26.30
CA MET A 266 -3.99 -16.40 25.79
C MET A 266 -3.63 -14.99 26.25
N THR A 267 -3.84 -14.03 25.36
CA THR A 267 -3.57 -12.62 25.59
C THR A 267 -4.78 -11.77 25.25
N LEU A 268 -5.04 -10.74 26.03
CA LEU A 268 -5.96 -9.65 25.67
C LEU A 268 -5.13 -8.48 25.14
N ASN A 269 -5.48 -8.03 23.93
CA ASN A 269 -4.72 -7.00 23.22
C ASN A 269 -5.68 -5.92 22.72
N PRO A 270 -6.22 -5.06 23.61
CA PRO A 270 -6.93 -3.86 23.16
C PRO A 270 -5.98 -2.99 22.33
N ASP A 271 -6.53 -2.26 21.37
CA ASP A 271 -5.75 -1.35 20.53
C ASP A 271 -5.29 -0.11 21.29
N ILE A 272 -6.07 0.32 22.28
CA ILE A 272 -5.80 1.49 23.11
C ILE A 272 -5.95 1.13 24.59
N VAL A 273 -4.92 1.45 25.37
CA VAL A 273 -4.91 1.35 26.84
C VAL A 273 -4.53 2.71 27.40
N VAL A 274 -5.33 3.19 28.35
CA VAL A 274 -5.12 4.47 29.04
C VAL A 274 -4.59 4.21 30.44
N ASP A 275 -3.52 4.91 30.84
CA ASP A 275 -2.90 4.88 32.16
C ASP A 275 -2.67 3.47 32.73
N GLY A 276 -2.22 2.55 31.86
CA GLY A 276 -1.90 1.18 32.27
C GLY A 276 -3.10 0.29 32.57
N GLY A 277 -4.33 0.74 32.26
CA GLY A 277 -5.55 -0.03 32.43
C GLY A 277 -6.73 0.76 33.01
N TYR A 278 -6.58 2.06 33.28
CA TYR A 278 -7.68 2.92 33.73
C TYR A 278 -8.88 2.84 32.77
N ALA A 279 -8.62 2.85 31.46
CA ALA A 279 -9.62 2.63 30.43
C ALA A 279 -9.03 1.83 29.27
N VAL A 280 -9.88 1.13 28.54
CA VAL A 280 -9.50 0.37 27.34
C VAL A 280 -10.41 0.70 26.17
N ALA A 281 -9.86 0.67 24.95
CA ALA A 281 -10.65 0.80 23.74
C ALA A 281 -10.14 -0.09 22.61
N ASP A 282 -11.05 -0.50 21.73
CA ASP A 282 -10.77 -1.30 20.54
C ASP A 282 -11.16 -0.52 19.27
N VAL A 283 -10.32 -0.57 18.24
CA VAL A 283 -10.53 0.20 17.00
C VAL A 283 -11.22 -0.68 15.96
N LYS A 284 -12.28 -0.15 15.35
CA LYS A 284 -13.03 -0.82 14.29
C LYS A 284 -12.88 -0.06 12.98
N TYR A 285 -12.32 -0.72 11.98
CA TYR A 285 -12.09 -0.18 10.63
C TYR A 285 -13.34 -0.23 9.76
N LYS A 286 -14.43 0.32 10.27
CA LYS A 286 -15.72 0.36 9.57
C LYS A 286 -16.50 1.60 9.97
N LEU A 287 -17.44 1.96 9.12
CA LEU A 287 -18.44 2.95 9.48
C LEU A 287 -19.36 2.37 10.58
N ALA A 288 -19.70 3.22 11.53
CA ALA A 288 -20.64 2.95 12.61
C ALA A 288 -21.96 2.43 12.04
N GLY A 289 -22.49 1.39 12.69
CA GLY A 289 -23.81 0.84 12.38
C GLY A 289 -24.96 1.69 12.93
N GLU A 290 -26.19 1.23 12.74
CA GLU A 290 -27.37 1.81 13.42
C GLU A 290 -27.54 1.26 14.84
N ASP A 291 -26.88 0.15 15.13
CA ASP A 291 -26.92 -0.55 16.41
C ASP A 291 -25.54 -1.17 16.71
N TRP A 292 -25.36 -1.60 17.95
CA TRP A 292 -24.17 -2.25 18.44
C TRP A 292 -23.93 -3.59 17.73
N ASN A 293 -22.71 -3.76 17.22
CA ASN A 293 -22.26 -5.07 16.79
C ASN A 293 -21.95 -5.93 18.02
N ARG A 294 -22.69 -7.04 18.17
CA ARG A 294 -22.58 -7.95 19.32
C ARG A 294 -21.16 -8.45 19.59
N SER A 295 -20.41 -8.83 18.55
CA SER A 295 -19.04 -9.32 18.74
C SER A 295 -18.07 -8.24 19.21
N ASP A 296 -18.21 -7.02 18.69
CA ASP A 296 -17.39 -5.89 19.12
C ASP A 296 -17.68 -5.51 20.58
N LEU A 297 -18.97 -5.47 20.95
CA LEU A 297 -19.39 -5.19 22.31
C LEU A 297 -18.83 -6.22 23.30
N TYR A 298 -18.95 -7.51 23.00
CA TYR A 298 -18.42 -8.57 23.85
C TYR A 298 -16.89 -8.53 23.97
N GLN A 299 -16.20 -8.16 22.90
CA GLN A 299 -14.75 -7.99 22.93
C GLN A 299 -14.35 -6.82 23.85
N ALA A 300 -15.02 -5.66 23.72
CA ALA A 300 -14.76 -4.50 24.58
C ALA A 300 -14.97 -4.83 26.06
N VAL A 301 -16.06 -5.53 26.40
CA VAL A 301 -16.33 -6.00 27.76
C VAL A 301 -15.27 -6.99 28.25
N ALA A 302 -14.83 -7.93 27.41
CA ALA A 302 -13.79 -8.89 27.78
C ALA A 302 -12.45 -8.19 28.07
N PHE A 303 -12.11 -7.15 27.29
CA PHE A 303 -10.93 -6.33 27.58
C PHE A 303 -11.07 -5.57 28.89
N ALA A 304 -12.22 -4.93 29.12
CA ALA A 304 -12.48 -4.19 30.34
C ALA A 304 -12.34 -5.09 31.58
N ALA A 305 -12.98 -6.26 31.55
CA ALA A 305 -12.89 -7.26 32.62
C ALA A 305 -11.45 -7.75 32.83
N GLY A 306 -10.69 -7.97 31.75
CA GLY A 306 -9.30 -8.40 31.82
C GLY A 306 -8.36 -7.37 32.44
N TYR A 307 -8.59 -6.09 32.20
CA TYR A 307 -7.83 -4.99 32.79
C TYR A 307 -8.39 -4.54 34.14
N GLY A 308 -9.53 -5.09 34.57
CA GLY A 308 -10.19 -4.70 35.82
C GLY A 308 -10.76 -3.28 35.78
N THR A 309 -11.22 -2.81 34.61
CA THR A 309 -11.80 -1.48 34.44
C THR A 309 -13.28 -1.53 34.10
N SER A 310 -14.00 -0.51 34.54
CA SER A 310 -15.36 -0.17 34.17
C SER A 310 -15.44 0.68 32.88
N HIS A 311 -14.32 1.19 32.38
CA HIS A 311 -14.25 2.10 31.24
C HIS A 311 -13.84 1.37 29.95
N ALA A 312 -14.82 1.08 29.10
CA ALA A 312 -14.59 0.50 27.78
C ALA A 312 -15.09 1.43 26.68
N ALA A 313 -14.37 1.49 25.56
CA ALA A 313 -14.84 2.18 24.36
C ALA A 313 -14.62 1.36 23.09
N ILE A 314 -15.45 1.64 22.10
CA ILE A 314 -15.24 1.22 20.72
C ILE A 314 -14.99 2.48 19.90
N VAL A 315 -13.84 2.51 19.24
CA VAL A 315 -13.46 3.60 18.34
C VAL A 315 -13.77 3.20 16.91
N ASP A 316 -14.61 3.96 16.22
CA ASP A 316 -15.02 3.69 14.84
C ASP A 316 -15.10 4.98 14.01
N PHE A 317 -15.67 4.89 12.81
CA PHE A 317 -15.82 6.02 11.89
C PHE A 317 -17.29 6.33 11.69
N ARG A 318 -17.69 7.60 11.64
CA ARG A 318 -19.12 7.96 11.56
C ARG A 318 -19.39 9.05 10.53
N GLU A 319 -20.33 8.77 9.64
CA GLU A 319 -20.81 9.73 8.64
C GLU A 319 -21.52 10.93 9.29
N ALA A 320 -21.49 12.07 8.60
CA ALA A 320 -22.19 13.27 9.02
C ALA A 320 -23.70 13.02 9.23
N GLY A 321 -24.26 13.58 10.30
CA GLY A 321 -25.68 13.46 10.62
C GLY A 321 -26.13 12.14 11.24
N ARG A 322 -25.26 11.12 11.31
CA ARG A 322 -25.57 9.87 12.01
C ARG A 322 -25.42 10.06 13.53
N PRO A 323 -26.42 9.70 14.35
CA PRO A 323 -26.30 9.83 15.80
C PRO A 323 -25.24 8.87 16.38
N SER A 324 -24.67 9.22 17.53
CA SER A 324 -23.90 8.25 18.33
C SER A 324 -24.83 7.15 18.83
N LEU A 325 -24.31 5.93 18.91
CA LEU A 325 -24.96 4.86 19.66
C LEU A 325 -25.02 5.23 21.14
N PRO A 326 -26.08 4.84 21.86
CA PRO A 326 -26.18 5.06 23.28
C PRO A 326 -25.13 4.23 24.03
N THR A 327 -24.67 4.76 25.18
CA THR A 327 -23.84 4.01 26.13
C THR A 327 -24.56 2.73 26.56
N VAL A 328 -23.83 1.61 26.60
CA VAL A 328 -24.36 0.31 27.01
C VAL A 328 -23.73 -0.12 28.33
N PRO A 329 -24.53 -0.28 29.41
CA PRO A 329 -24.04 -0.88 30.64
C PRO A 329 -23.96 -2.41 30.49
N PHE A 330 -22.89 -3.00 31.00
CA PHE A 330 -22.67 -4.45 31.09
C PHE A 330 -22.09 -4.79 32.47
N GLY A 331 -22.96 -5.04 33.44
CA GLY A 331 -22.55 -5.15 34.84
C GLY A 331 -21.95 -3.81 35.31
N ASP A 332 -20.73 -3.86 35.83
CA ASP A 332 -19.98 -2.67 36.27
C ASP A 332 -19.19 -1.99 35.14
N THR A 333 -19.22 -2.55 33.92
CA THR A 333 -18.56 -1.97 32.75
C THR A 333 -19.53 -1.13 31.93
N GLU A 334 -19.14 0.10 31.60
CA GLU A 334 -19.83 0.92 30.59
C GLU A 334 -19.06 0.89 29.28
N VAL A 335 -19.75 0.57 28.18
CA VAL A 335 -19.19 0.64 26.83
C VAL A 335 -19.75 1.86 26.10
N VAL A 336 -18.85 2.74 25.66
CA VAL A 336 -19.19 3.94 24.88
C VAL A 336 -18.70 3.83 23.43
N GLN A 337 -19.35 4.56 22.52
CA GLN A 337 -18.87 4.74 21.16
C GLN A 337 -18.13 6.07 21.03
N LEU A 338 -16.92 6.03 20.48
CA LEU A 338 -16.11 7.23 20.20
C LEU A 338 -15.74 7.24 18.72
N SER A 339 -16.42 8.08 17.93
CA SER A 339 -16.26 8.03 16.48
C SER A 339 -15.36 9.13 15.93
N TRP A 340 -14.51 8.77 14.99
CA TRP A 340 -13.87 9.70 14.06
C TRP A 340 -14.91 10.19 13.04
N PRO A 341 -15.14 11.51 12.89
CA PRO A 341 -16.05 12.03 11.87
C PRO A 341 -15.54 11.73 10.46
N ALA A 342 -16.27 10.90 9.72
CA ALA A 342 -16.04 10.61 8.30
C ALA A 342 -16.89 11.56 7.44
N ASP A 343 -16.66 12.86 7.60
CA ASP A 343 -17.36 13.93 6.91
C ASP A 343 -16.41 14.61 5.91
N GLY A 344 -16.78 14.63 4.63
CA GLY A 344 -16.00 15.28 3.57
C GLY A 344 -15.93 16.81 3.70
N ALA A 345 -16.75 17.42 4.56
CA ALA A 345 -16.69 18.84 4.88
C ALA A 345 -15.64 19.19 5.96
N LEU A 346 -15.17 18.20 6.72
CA LEU A 346 -14.13 18.38 7.73
C LEU A 346 -12.77 18.03 7.16
N ASP A 347 -11.76 18.82 7.51
CA ASP A 347 -10.39 18.39 7.32
C ASP A 347 -9.98 17.35 8.38
N ALA A 348 -8.84 16.69 8.14
CA ALA A 348 -8.35 15.63 9.02
C ALA A 348 -8.01 16.14 10.44
N ASP A 349 -7.59 17.39 10.57
CA ASP A 349 -7.22 17.99 11.86
C ASP A 349 -8.45 18.28 12.71
N GLN A 350 -9.53 18.76 12.09
CA GLN A 350 -10.83 18.98 12.71
C GLN A 350 -11.46 17.65 13.16
N ALA A 351 -11.43 16.62 12.31
CA ALA A 351 -11.91 15.30 12.68
C ALA A 351 -11.11 14.69 13.85
N ALA A 352 -9.78 14.83 13.83
CA ALA A 352 -8.90 14.44 14.92
C ALA A 352 -9.23 15.16 16.24
N SER A 353 -9.48 16.48 16.18
CA SER A 353 -9.87 17.30 17.34
C SER A 353 -11.21 16.85 17.91
N SER A 354 -12.18 16.55 17.04
CA SER A 354 -13.49 16.04 17.48
C SER A 354 -13.35 14.72 18.25
N LEU A 355 -12.59 13.76 17.72
CA LEU A 355 -12.38 12.48 18.39
C LEU A 355 -11.65 12.67 19.73
N ALA A 356 -10.56 13.44 19.74
CA ALA A 356 -9.79 13.69 20.96
C ALA A 356 -10.63 14.37 22.05
N ASN A 357 -11.47 15.34 21.69
CA ASN A 357 -12.37 16.00 22.64
C ASN A 357 -13.39 15.02 23.23
N SER A 358 -14.00 14.17 22.40
CA SER A 358 -14.92 13.12 22.87
C SER A 358 -14.21 12.12 23.79
N PHE A 359 -12.98 11.73 23.43
CA PHE A 359 -12.15 10.81 24.22
C PHE A 359 -11.79 11.41 25.59
N SER A 360 -11.28 12.65 25.63
CA SER A 360 -10.94 13.35 26.88
C SER A 360 -12.17 13.58 27.77
N THR A 361 -13.32 13.92 27.18
CA THR A 361 -14.58 14.08 27.92
C THR A 361 -15.01 12.78 28.57
N TRP A 362 -14.91 11.67 27.83
CA TRP A 362 -15.21 10.33 28.35
C TRP A 362 -14.30 9.96 29.52
N LEU A 363 -12.98 10.15 29.39
CA LEU A 363 -12.02 9.84 30.46
C LEU A 363 -12.21 10.69 31.72
N SER A 364 -12.70 11.92 31.56
CA SER A 364 -12.90 12.86 32.67
C SER A 364 -14.21 12.61 33.44
N ASN A 365 -15.08 11.69 33.01
CA ASN A 365 -16.35 11.44 33.66
C ASN A 365 -16.17 10.54 34.91
N PRO A 366 -16.38 11.05 36.13
CA PRO A 366 -16.02 10.36 37.37
C PRO A 366 -16.98 9.22 37.78
N ARG A 367 -17.95 8.84 36.93
CA ARG A 367 -19.01 7.88 37.29
C ARG A 367 -18.59 6.41 37.29
N ALA A 368 -17.31 6.12 37.20
CA ALA A 368 -16.81 4.76 36.99
C ALA A 368 -15.53 4.46 37.81
N ALA A 369 -15.51 4.84 39.09
CA ALA A 369 -14.56 4.33 40.09
C ALA A 369 -15.27 3.46 41.12
#